data_AF-D7F7P1-F1
#
_entry.id   AF-D7F7P1-F1
#
_cell.length_a   1.000
_cell.length_b   1.000
_cell.length_c   1.000
_cell.angle_alpha   90.00
_cell.angle_beta   90.00
_cell.angle_gamma   90.00
#
_symmetry.space_group_name_H-M   'P 1'
#
loop_
_entity.id
_entity.type
_entity.pdbx_description
1 polymer ?
#
loop_
_entity_poly.entity_id
_entity_poly.type
_entity_poly.pdbx_seq_one_letter_code
_entity_poly.pdbx_strand_id
1 'polypeptide(L)'
;TTDPHLPSLVTDANYYDAWQDTVFENPFLRGEISHEDTYTARNVQLELFEAGPDEHSALWHQVFLAFEQEDYCDFEVQFEVAHNTIHYLVGGRHEYSVSSLSYTSYDPLFYLHHSQVDRLWAIWQALQKHRHQPYDKAYCALEQISKPMKPFSFDGNFNLNSVTHDHSTPNSVFDYEGLGYTYDDLKFDGHSIAELDDMIHVSKNRDRIFAAFLLHGIGTSADVHFSVCINENHCTKAGLFFVLGSDLEMTWSFDRLYKYDITHAIEKLGLHLEDVFKAQEPFYLKLNIVAVNGTTLPSSSLPAPTLIYQPAAPGVRKNVDSLTPSEIKNLRDALRLVQEDTSPHGFQAIAAYHGLPPLCKSADGTTTLACCAHGMPTFPHWHRLYVTQLEQSLIKHGAATGV
;
A
#
# COMPACT_ATOMS: atom_id res chain seq x y z
N THR A 1 -9.78 -4.73 -26.99
CA THR A 1 -8.36 -5.11 -26.97
C THR A 1 -7.97 -5.21 -25.51
N THR A 2 -7.45 -6.36 -25.06
CA THR A 2 -7.22 -6.66 -23.63
C THR A 2 -5.75 -6.54 -23.24
N ASP A 3 -4.90 -5.99 -24.10
CA ASP A 3 -3.51 -5.72 -23.76
C ASP A 3 -3.45 -4.46 -22.88
N PRO A 4 -2.77 -4.52 -21.73
CA PRO A 4 -2.67 -3.38 -20.84
C PRO A 4 -1.90 -2.25 -21.52
N HIS A 5 -2.55 -1.10 -21.65
CA HIS A 5 -2.01 0.10 -22.27
C HIS A 5 -2.49 1.33 -21.52
N LEU A 6 -1.78 2.46 -21.67
CA LEU A 6 -2.30 3.74 -21.18
C LEU A 6 -3.64 4.08 -21.88
N PRO A 7 -4.53 4.85 -21.23
CA PRO A 7 -5.82 5.23 -21.82
C PRO A 7 -5.67 5.91 -23.18
N SER A 8 -6.60 5.66 -24.11
CA SER A 8 -6.56 6.27 -25.46
C SER A 8 -6.55 7.80 -25.42
N LEU A 9 -7.21 8.38 -24.41
CA LEU A 9 -7.19 9.82 -24.13
C LEU A 9 -5.78 10.41 -24.13
N VAL A 10 -4.78 9.67 -23.62
CA VAL A 10 -3.40 10.16 -23.48
C VAL A 10 -2.44 9.57 -24.50
N THR A 11 -2.86 8.60 -25.32
CA THR A 11 -1.99 7.91 -26.30
C THR A 11 -2.33 8.21 -27.75
N ASP A 12 -3.58 8.53 -28.06
CA ASP A 12 -3.97 8.87 -29.43
C ASP A 12 -3.25 10.16 -29.85
N ALA A 13 -2.60 10.14 -31.01
CA ALA A 13 -1.83 11.29 -31.48
C ALA A 13 -2.73 12.47 -31.89
N ASN A 14 -3.92 12.15 -32.42
CA ASN A 14 -4.85 13.12 -32.97
C ASN A 14 -6.28 12.72 -32.65
N TYR A 15 -7.20 13.68 -32.69
CA TYR A 15 -8.64 13.44 -32.67
C TYR A 15 -9.33 14.18 -33.81
N TYR A 16 -10.47 13.65 -34.25
CA TYR A 16 -11.26 14.23 -35.32
C TYR A 16 -12.43 15.03 -34.75
N ASP A 17 -12.51 16.33 -35.07
CA ASP A 17 -13.64 17.17 -34.75
C ASP A 17 -14.68 17.14 -35.89
N ALA A 18 -15.80 16.47 -35.63
CA ALA A 18 -16.88 16.34 -36.60
C ALA A 18 -17.60 17.66 -36.93
N TRP A 19 -17.52 18.67 -36.05
CA TRP A 19 -18.15 19.98 -36.29
C TRP A 19 -17.33 20.86 -37.21
N GLN A 20 -16.00 20.73 -37.14
CA GLN A 20 -15.06 21.50 -37.97
C GLN A 20 -14.54 20.69 -39.18
N ASP A 21 -14.91 19.41 -39.29
CA ASP A 21 -14.40 18.48 -40.32
C ASP A 21 -12.86 18.52 -40.42
N THR A 22 -12.21 18.57 -39.26
CA THR A 22 -10.77 18.81 -39.12
C THR A 22 -10.16 17.86 -38.10
N VAL A 23 -8.93 17.42 -38.36
CA VAL A 23 -8.13 16.61 -37.42
C VAL A 23 -7.22 17.54 -36.64
N PHE A 24 -7.27 17.45 -35.31
CA PHE A 24 -6.43 18.20 -34.38
C PHE A 24 -5.45 17.27 -33.66
N GLU A 25 -4.28 17.80 -33.31
CA GLU A 25 -3.37 17.11 -32.40
C GLU A 25 -4.06 16.94 -31.03
N ASN A 26 -3.87 15.79 -30.41
CA ASN A 26 -4.45 15.50 -29.11
C ASN A 26 -3.73 16.34 -28.03
N PRO A 27 -4.43 17.27 -27.34
CA PRO A 27 -3.81 18.10 -26.31
C PRO A 27 -3.35 17.32 -25.09
N PHE A 28 -3.79 16.07 -24.90
CA PHE A 28 -3.35 15.18 -23.82
C PHE A 28 -2.14 14.31 -24.17
N LEU A 29 -1.64 14.37 -25.41
CA LEU A 29 -0.52 13.54 -25.84
C LEU A 29 0.79 13.99 -25.19
N ARG A 30 1.05 15.30 -25.17
CA ARG A 30 2.29 15.94 -24.70
C ARG A 30 2.05 17.44 -24.51
N GLY A 31 2.89 18.08 -23.71
CA GLY A 31 2.86 19.54 -23.55
C GLY A 31 4.10 20.22 -24.11
N GLU A 32 3.94 21.48 -24.52
CA GLU A 32 5.04 22.33 -24.95
C GLU A 32 5.76 22.95 -23.74
N ILE A 33 7.09 22.95 -23.76
CA ILE A 33 7.93 23.65 -22.79
C ILE A 33 8.54 24.85 -23.51
N SER A 34 7.78 25.94 -23.63
CA SER A 34 8.13 27.06 -24.51
C SER A 34 9.47 27.75 -24.21
N HIS A 35 9.94 27.72 -22.97
CA HIS A 35 11.22 28.33 -22.60
C HIS A 35 12.44 27.46 -22.96
N GLU A 36 12.22 26.17 -23.20
CA GLU A 36 13.23 25.18 -23.62
C GLU A 36 13.10 24.82 -25.11
N ASP A 37 12.12 25.39 -25.83
CA ASP A 37 11.82 25.11 -27.25
C ASP A 37 11.68 23.60 -27.55
N THR A 38 10.98 22.89 -26.66
CA THR A 38 10.82 21.43 -26.73
C THR A 38 9.44 20.98 -26.27
N TYR A 39 9.16 19.68 -26.38
CA TYR A 39 7.93 19.05 -25.91
C TYR A 39 8.24 17.98 -24.87
N THR A 40 7.27 17.71 -24.01
CA THR A 40 7.36 16.56 -23.10
C THR A 40 7.37 15.25 -23.89
N ALA A 41 8.09 14.27 -23.35
CA ALA A 41 8.14 12.91 -23.87
C ALA A 41 7.81 11.91 -22.76
N ARG A 42 7.23 10.77 -23.14
CA ARG A 42 6.93 9.67 -22.22
C ARG A 42 7.63 8.41 -22.69
N ASN A 43 8.35 7.74 -21.79
CA ASN A 43 8.90 6.42 -22.03
C ASN A 43 8.30 5.47 -20.98
N VAL A 44 7.17 4.88 -21.35
CA VAL A 44 6.40 4.01 -20.46
C VAL A 44 7.17 2.71 -20.22
N GLN A 45 7.40 2.40 -18.96
CA GLN A 45 8.09 1.19 -18.50
C GLN A 45 7.11 0.01 -18.48
N LEU A 46 7.59 -1.19 -18.82
CA LEU A 46 6.74 -2.39 -18.86
C LEU A 46 6.24 -2.79 -17.47
N GLU A 47 7.03 -2.48 -16.44
CA GLU A 47 6.72 -2.69 -15.02
C GLU A 47 5.41 -2.03 -14.59
N LEU A 48 4.93 -1.00 -15.31
CA LEU A 48 3.62 -0.38 -15.06
C LEU A 48 2.46 -1.36 -15.19
N PHE A 49 2.61 -2.35 -16.07
CA PHE A 49 1.55 -3.30 -16.42
C PHE A 49 1.80 -4.69 -15.83
N GLU A 50 2.89 -4.88 -15.07
CA GLU A 50 3.18 -6.15 -14.41
C GLU A 50 2.27 -6.36 -13.19
N ALA A 51 1.57 -7.49 -13.18
CA ALA A 51 0.82 -7.97 -12.03
C ALA A 51 1.61 -9.04 -11.26
N GLY A 52 1.48 -9.03 -9.94
CA GLY A 52 2.04 -10.04 -9.06
C GLY A 52 1.26 -11.36 -9.08
N PRO A 53 1.70 -12.36 -8.29
CA PRO A 53 1.02 -13.66 -8.18
C PRO A 53 -0.42 -13.59 -7.65
N ASP A 54 -0.77 -12.52 -6.95
CA ASP A 54 -2.09 -12.23 -6.41
C ASP A 54 -2.95 -11.37 -7.36
N GLU A 55 -2.53 -11.24 -8.62
CA GLU A 55 -3.16 -10.41 -9.66
C GLU A 55 -3.11 -8.89 -9.39
N HIS A 56 -2.45 -8.46 -8.31
CA HIS A 56 -2.26 -7.05 -7.96
C HIS A 56 -0.88 -6.53 -8.38
N SER A 57 -0.82 -5.26 -8.80
CA SER A 57 0.44 -4.62 -9.17
C SER A 57 1.23 -4.15 -7.94
N ALA A 58 2.53 -3.87 -8.11
CA ALA A 58 3.33 -3.29 -7.03
C ALA A 58 2.77 -1.95 -6.52
N LEU A 59 2.19 -1.15 -7.41
CA LEU A 59 1.51 0.10 -7.07
C LEU A 59 0.27 -0.14 -6.19
N TRP A 60 -0.51 -1.16 -6.50
CA TRP A 60 -1.66 -1.54 -5.68
C TRP A 60 -1.24 -1.84 -4.25
N HIS A 61 -0.17 -2.61 -4.07
CA HIS A 61 0.36 -2.95 -2.74
C HIS A 61 0.88 -1.74 -1.97
N GLN A 62 1.55 -0.81 -2.65
CA GLN A 62 2.02 0.44 -2.03
C GLN A 62 0.85 1.32 -1.55
N VAL A 63 -0.18 1.50 -2.39
CA VAL A 63 -1.38 2.28 -2.03
C VAL A 63 -2.19 1.57 -0.94
N PHE A 64 -2.32 0.26 -1.01
CA PHE A 64 -3.00 -0.52 0.03
C PHE A 64 -2.30 -0.40 1.39
N LEU A 65 -0.97 -0.44 1.41
CA LEU A 65 -0.18 -0.20 2.64
C LEU A 65 -0.32 1.24 3.15
N ALA A 66 -0.48 2.23 2.26
CA ALA A 66 -0.81 3.60 2.67
C ALA A 66 -2.17 3.63 3.39
N PHE A 67 -3.21 3.01 2.84
CA PHE A 67 -4.53 2.94 3.48
C PHE A 67 -4.56 2.22 4.82
N GLU A 68 -3.60 1.33 5.08
CA GLU A 68 -3.42 0.71 6.39
C GLU A 68 -3.00 1.71 7.48
N GLN A 69 -2.36 2.83 7.12
CA GLN A 69 -1.88 3.81 8.08
C GLN A 69 -3.04 4.65 8.64
N GLU A 70 -3.21 4.60 9.96
CA GLU A 70 -4.25 5.37 10.68
C GLU A 70 -3.79 6.79 11.05
N ASP A 71 -2.48 7.04 11.10
CA ASP A 71 -1.90 8.37 11.31
C ASP A 71 -1.65 9.04 9.96
N TYR A 72 -2.04 10.32 9.82
CA TYR A 72 -1.90 11.07 8.56
C TYR A 72 -0.46 11.07 8.03
N CYS A 73 0.52 11.13 8.94
CA CYS A 73 1.92 11.33 8.60
C CYS A 73 2.57 10.02 8.17
N ASP A 74 2.17 8.91 8.79
CA ASP A 74 2.54 7.59 8.30
C ASP A 74 1.89 7.32 6.94
N PHE A 75 0.62 7.72 6.75
CA PHE A 75 -0.08 7.64 5.46
C PHE A 75 0.67 8.44 4.39
N GLU A 76 0.98 9.70 4.66
CA GLU A 76 1.58 10.64 3.71
C GLU A 76 2.91 10.13 3.15
N VAL A 77 3.79 9.58 4.01
CA VAL A 77 5.07 9.01 3.54
C VAL A 77 4.87 7.83 2.59
N GLN A 78 3.95 6.91 2.89
CA GLN A 78 3.66 5.80 1.98
C GLN A 78 3.02 6.30 0.68
N PHE A 79 2.13 7.28 0.83
CA PHE A 79 1.30 7.82 -0.22
C PHE A 79 2.11 8.63 -1.24
N GLU A 80 3.03 9.49 -0.80
CA GLU A 80 3.91 10.26 -1.67
C GLU A 80 4.82 9.33 -2.49
N VAL A 81 5.39 8.30 -1.86
CA VAL A 81 6.28 7.35 -2.56
C VAL A 81 5.50 6.50 -3.58
N ALA A 82 4.26 6.10 -3.26
CA ALA A 82 3.38 5.43 -4.21
C ALA A 82 3.06 6.35 -5.41
N HIS A 83 2.77 7.62 -5.14
CA HIS A 83 2.57 8.67 -6.14
C HIS A 83 3.80 8.84 -7.05
N ASN A 84 5.01 8.87 -6.48
CA ASN A 84 6.27 9.07 -7.20
C ASN A 84 6.52 7.96 -8.21
N THR A 85 6.06 6.74 -7.94
CA THR A 85 6.29 5.59 -8.81
C THR A 85 5.67 5.76 -10.21
N ILE A 86 4.51 6.42 -10.34
CA ILE A 86 3.89 6.69 -11.66
C ILE A 86 4.73 7.66 -12.50
N HIS A 87 5.31 8.70 -11.87
CA HIS A 87 6.19 9.66 -12.55
C HIS A 87 7.32 8.94 -13.29
N TYR A 88 7.96 7.97 -12.64
CA TYR A 88 8.97 7.14 -13.28
C TYR A 88 8.41 6.19 -14.33
N LEU A 89 7.39 5.42 -13.97
CA LEU A 89 6.86 4.37 -14.83
C LEU A 89 6.28 4.91 -16.15
N VAL A 90 5.83 6.16 -16.18
CA VAL A 90 5.34 6.81 -17.41
C VAL A 90 6.43 7.65 -18.09
N GLY A 91 7.26 8.36 -17.33
CA GLY A 91 8.27 9.28 -17.88
C GLY A 91 9.53 8.60 -18.36
N GLY A 92 9.92 7.50 -17.70
CA GLY A 92 11.14 6.77 -17.98
C GLY A 92 12.38 7.64 -17.78
N ARG A 93 13.35 7.49 -18.70
CA ARG A 93 14.69 8.12 -18.62
C ARG A 93 14.83 9.39 -19.46
N HIS A 94 13.73 10.08 -19.73
CA HIS A 94 13.75 11.34 -20.47
C HIS A 94 13.83 12.54 -19.54
N GLU A 95 14.68 13.51 -19.88
CA GLU A 95 14.85 14.75 -19.12
C GLU A 95 13.57 15.59 -19.09
N TYR A 96 12.94 15.81 -20.25
CA TYR A 96 11.70 16.56 -20.39
C TYR A 96 10.49 15.62 -20.30
N SER A 97 10.28 15.00 -19.14
CA SER A 97 9.20 14.03 -18.95
C SER A 97 8.55 14.12 -17.58
N VAL A 98 7.51 13.31 -17.37
CA VAL A 98 6.86 13.17 -16.06
C VAL A 98 7.77 12.58 -14.98
N SER A 99 8.95 12.04 -15.30
CA SER A 99 9.92 11.58 -14.29
C SER A 99 10.85 12.69 -13.76
N SER A 100 10.82 13.87 -14.38
CA SER A 100 11.60 15.04 -13.97
C SER A 100 10.78 15.99 -13.14
N LEU A 101 11.22 16.28 -11.91
CA LEU A 101 10.49 17.20 -11.02
C LEU A 101 10.29 18.59 -11.64
N SER A 102 11.25 19.08 -12.42
CA SER A 102 11.21 20.40 -13.03
C SER A 102 10.22 20.51 -14.20
N TYR A 103 10.03 19.40 -14.94
CA TYR A 103 9.27 19.41 -16.20
C TYR A 103 7.98 18.60 -16.15
N THR A 104 7.76 17.80 -15.10
CA THR A 104 6.63 16.87 -15.00
C THR A 104 5.26 17.55 -15.16
N SER A 105 5.10 18.77 -14.66
CA SER A 105 3.85 19.53 -14.73
C SER A 105 3.48 20.04 -16.11
N TYR A 106 4.43 20.09 -17.06
CA TYR A 106 4.16 20.48 -18.45
C TYR A 106 3.42 19.38 -19.21
N ASP A 107 3.50 18.13 -18.75
CA ASP A 107 2.81 17.02 -19.38
C ASP A 107 1.35 16.94 -18.88
N PRO A 108 0.33 16.97 -19.75
CA PRO A 108 -1.08 16.92 -19.34
C PRO A 108 -1.47 15.70 -18.48
N LEU A 109 -0.74 14.58 -18.59
CA LEU A 109 -0.97 13.38 -17.78
C LEU A 109 -0.72 13.65 -16.30
N PHE A 110 0.14 14.63 -15.96
CA PHE A 110 0.36 15.09 -14.59
C PHE A 110 -0.95 15.35 -13.86
N TYR A 111 -1.86 16.12 -14.46
CA TYR A 111 -3.12 16.49 -13.82
C TYR A 111 -4.09 15.30 -13.70
N LEU A 112 -4.05 14.36 -14.65
CA LEU A 112 -4.84 13.13 -14.56
C LEU A 112 -4.34 12.23 -13.42
N HIS A 113 -3.02 12.08 -13.29
CA HIS A 113 -2.39 11.37 -12.18
C HIS A 113 -2.70 12.04 -10.84
N HIS A 114 -2.51 13.35 -10.74
CA HIS A 114 -2.80 14.09 -9.51
C HIS A 114 -4.29 14.12 -9.15
N SER A 115 -5.20 14.04 -10.12
CA SER A 115 -6.63 13.83 -9.84
C SER A 115 -6.89 12.46 -9.22
N GLN A 116 -6.21 11.40 -9.69
CA GLN A 116 -6.30 10.09 -9.06
C GLN A 116 -5.67 10.06 -7.67
N VAL A 117 -4.55 10.76 -7.47
CA VAL A 117 -3.89 10.91 -6.16
C VAL A 117 -4.85 11.61 -5.20
N ASP A 118 -5.42 12.75 -5.57
CA ASP A 118 -6.39 13.44 -4.73
C ASP A 118 -7.61 12.55 -4.40
N ARG A 119 -8.10 11.76 -5.37
CA ARG A 119 -9.16 10.75 -5.13
C ARG A 119 -8.75 9.70 -4.10
N LEU A 120 -7.52 9.20 -4.17
CA LEU A 120 -6.99 8.24 -3.20
C LEU A 120 -6.90 8.87 -1.80
N TRP A 121 -6.51 10.14 -1.69
CA TRP A 121 -6.53 10.83 -0.41
C TRP A 121 -7.96 10.98 0.15
N ALA A 122 -8.94 11.31 -0.69
CA ALA A 122 -10.35 11.33 -0.31
C ALA A 122 -10.86 9.95 0.15
N ILE A 123 -10.41 8.85 -0.47
CA ILE A 123 -10.69 7.48 -0.02
C ILE A 123 -10.10 7.24 1.38
N TRP A 124 -8.86 7.67 1.63
CA TRP A 124 -8.26 7.55 2.97
C TRP A 124 -9.07 8.34 4.00
N GLN A 125 -9.49 9.57 3.71
CA GLN A 125 -10.33 10.34 4.64
C GLN A 125 -11.68 9.66 4.93
N ALA A 126 -12.32 9.08 3.91
CA ALA A 126 -13.56 8.32 4.07
C ALA A 126 -13.33 7.06 4.93
N LEU A 127 -12.20 6.38 4.75
CA LEU A 127 -11.75 5.24 5.55
C LEU A 127 -11.49 5.63 7.01
N GLN A 128 -10.84 6.77 7.25
CA GLN A 128 -10.63 7.30 8.60
C GLN A 128 -11.95 7.64 9.29
N LYS A 129 -12.91 8.22 8.56
CA LYS A 129 -14.27 8.47 9.05
C LYS A 129 -14.99 7.17 9.40
N HIS A 130 -14.84 6.11 8.60
CA HIS A 130 -15.35 4.77 8.90
C HIS A 130 -14.72 4.19 10.18
N ARG A 131 -13.42 4.38 10.38
CA ARG A 131 -12.68 3.94 11.58
C ARG A 131 -12.93 4.78 12.83
N HIS A 132 -13.73 5.84 12.73
CA HIS A 132 -13.90 6.85 13.78
C HIS A 132 -12.61 7.54 14.21
N GLN A 133 -11.66 7.68 13.27
CA GLN A 133 -10.40 8.38 13.46
C GLN A 133 -10.48 9.81 12.87
N PRO A 134 -9.57 10.71 13.28
CA PRO A 134 -9.44 12.02 12.67
C PRO A 134 -9.14 11.91 11.16
N TYR A 135 -9.94 12.61 10.35
CA TYR A 135 -9.84 12.64 8.88
C TYR A 135 -9.61 14.06 8.33
N ASP A 136 -9.85 15.07 9.17
CA ASP A 136 -9.88 16.51 8.86
C ASP A 136 -8.72 17.29 9.51
N LYS A 137 -7.74 16.59 10.07
CA LYS A 137 -6.58 17.17 10.73
C LYS A 137 -5.40 16.22 10.72
N ALA A 138 -4.21 16.79 10.83
CA ALA A 138 -3.00 16.04 11.13
C ALA A 138 -2.34 16.58 12.41
N TYR A 139 -1.71 15.69 13.16
CA TYR A 139 -1.04 16.02 14.42
C TYR A 139 0.49 16.20 14.28
N CYS A 140 1.06 15.88 13.11
CA CYS A 140 2.44 16.20 12.76
C CYS A 140 2.51 17.48 11.91
N ALA A 141 3.73 17.91 11.60
CA ALA A 141 4.03 19.00 10.67
C ALA A 141 3.21 20.28 10.94
N LEU A 142 2.81 20.53 12.19
CA LEU A 142 1.91 21.63 12.57
C LEU A 142 2.43 22.99 12.09
N GLU A 143 3.74 23.18 12.05
CA GLU A 143 4.36 24.39 11.51
C GLU A 143 4.08 24.58 10.01
N GLN A 144 4.15 23.50 9.21
CA GLN A 144 3.90 23.56 7.78
C GLN A 144 2.40 23.66 7.50
N ILE A 145 1.60 22.86 8.20
CA ILE A 145 0.15 22.76 8.01
C ILE A 145 -0.58 24.06 8.37
N SER A 146 -0.01 24.87 9.26
CA SER A 146 -0.56 26.17 9.65
C SER A 146 -0.12 27.34 8.77
N LYS A 147 0.89 27.14 7.90
CA LYS A 147 1.42 28.21 7.03
C LYS A 147 0.77 28.14 5.65
N PRO A 148 0.36 29.27 5.06
CA PRO A 148 -0.08 29.31 3.67
C PRO A 148 0.98 28.78 2.70
N MET A 149 0.57 27.90 1.79
CA MET A 149 1.40 27.30 0.76
C MET A 149 1.69 28.29 -0.35
N LYS A 150 2.97 28.39 -0.72
CA LYS A 150 3.40 29.08 -1.94
C LYS A 150 3.33 28.10 -3.12
N PRO A 151 3.00 28.56 -4.33
CA PRO A 151 2.73 29.95 -4.70
C PRO A 151 1.28 30.41 -4.49
N PHE A 152 0.38 29.53 -4.00
CA PHE A 152 -1.04 29.85 -3.88
C PHE A 152 -1.36 31.05 -2.98
N SER A 153 -0.54 31.27 -1.95
CA SER A 153 -0.66 32.38 -1.01
C SER A 153 -0.01 33.69 -1.48
N PHE A 154 0.55 33.73 -2.69
CA PHE A 154 1.04 35.00 -3.26
C PHE A 154 -0.14 35.92 -3.55
N ASP A 155 0.13 37.22 -3.68
CA ASP A 155 -0.93 38.22 -3.79
C ASP A 155 -1.88 37.98 -4.98
N GLY A 156 -3.04 38.63 -4.95
CA GLY A 156 -4.07 38.47 -5.98
C GLY A 156 -3.68 38.95 -7.39
N ASN A 157 -2.50 39.57 -7.58
CA ASN A 157 -1.95 39.82 -8.91
C ASN A 157 -1.14 38.63 -9.44
N PHE A 158 -0.69 37.74 -8.55
CA PHE A 158 -0.01 36.50 -8.89
C PHE A 158 -1.00 35.34 -9.00
N ASN A 159 -1.77 35.07 -7.94
CA ASN A 159 -2.79 34.04 -7.97
C ASN A 159 -4.17 34.65 -8.25
N LEU A 160 -4.57 34.59 -9.53
CA LEU A 160 -5.88 35.11 -9.98
C LEU A 160 -7.06 34.20 -9.56
N ASN A 161 -6.80 32.99 -9.09
CA ASN A 161 -7.83 32.06 -8.67
C ASN A 161 -8.12 32.23 -7.17
N SER A 162 -9.21 32.92 -6.86
CA SER A 162 -9.63 33.22 -5.49
C SER A 162 -9.82 31.97 -4.63
N VAL A 163 -10.32 30.86 -5.18
CA VAL A 163 -10.53 29.62 -4.43
C VAL A 163 -9.19 29.09 -3.93
N THR A 164 -8.20 28.95 -4.81
CA THR A 164 -6.87 28.45 -4.40
C THR A 164 -6.11 29.42 -3.50
N HIS A 165 -6.33 30.72 -3.65
CA HIS A 165 -5.75 31.73 -2.78
C HIS A 165 -6.33 31.65 -1.36
N ASP A 166 -7.66 31.59 -1.25
CA ASP A 166 -8.38 31.56 0.02
C ASP A 166 -8.15 30.24 0.77
N HIS A 167 -7.98 29.14 0.03
CA HIS A 167 -7.65 27.81 0.55
C HIS A 167 -6.15 27.49 0.53
N SER A 168 -5.27 28.50 0.47
CA SER A 168 -3.83 28.29 0.40
C SER A 168 -3.23 27.67 1.67
N THR A 169 -3.94 27.63 2.79
CA THR A 169 -3.46 26.99 4.02
C THR A 169 -3.79 25.49 4.01
N PRO A 170 -2.82 24.58 4.26
CA PRO A 170 -3.06 23.13 4.20
C PRO A 170 -4.23 22.64 5.06
N ASN A 171 -4.41 23.21 6.26
CA ASN A 171 -5.57 22.88 7.11
C ASN A 171 -6.93 23.08 6.42
N SER A 172 -7.02 24.02 5.47
CA SER A 172 -8.27 24.34 4.78
C SER A 172 -8.59 23.40 3.60
N VAL A 173 -7.64 22.55 3.19
CA VAL A 173 -7.81 21.65 2.03
C VAL A 173 -8.18 20.23 2.42
N PHE A 174 -8.20 19.89 3.71
CA PHE A 174 -8.76 18.60 4.17
C PHE A 174 -10.23 18.43 3.77
N ASP A 175 -10.98 19.53 3.67
CA ASP A 175 -12.35 19.51 3.18
C ASP A 175 -12.38 19.79 1.67
N TYR A 176 -12.25 18.73 0.88
CA TYR A 176 -12.32 18.83 -0.58
C TYR A 176 -13.72 19.21 -1.09
N GLU A 177 -14.79 18.88 -0.37
CA GLU A 177 -16.14 19.31 -0.74
C GLU A 177 -16.28 20.83 -0.61
N GLY A 178 -15.61 21.42 0.39
CA GLY A 178 -15.45 22.86 0.56
C GLY A 178 -14.75 23.57 -0.62
N LEU A 179 -13.93 22.84 -1.39
CA LEU A 179 -13.29 23.34 -2.63
C LEU A 179 -14.23 23.28 -3.84
N GLY A 180 -15.41 22.66 -3.71
CA GLY A 180 -16.48 22.68 -4.73
C GLY A 180 -16.47 21.53 -5.72
N TYR A 181 -15.83 20.40 -5.40
CA TYR A 181 -15.86 19.19 -6.24
C TYR A 181 -16.21 17.93 -5.44
N THR A 182 -16.61 16.89 -6.17
CA THR A 182 -16.90 15.56 -5.64
C THR A 182 -16.34 14.49 -6.59
N TYR A 183 -16.27 13.26 -6.10
CA TYR A 183 -15.92 12.09 -6.90
C TYR A 183 -17.16 11.29 -7.31
N ASP A 184 -17.07 10.60 -8.44
CA ASP A 184 -18.11 9.68 -8.92
C ASP A 184 -18.28 8.49 -7.97
N ASP A 185 -17.18 7.91 -7.49
CA ASP A 185 -17.16 6.99 -6.37
C ASP A 185 -15.85 7.04 -5.56
N LEU A 186 -15.93 6.57 -4.31
CA LEU A 186 -14.79 6.39 -3.41
C LEU A 186 -14.53 4.90 -3.17
N LYS A 187 -14.37 4.13 -4.26
CA LYS A 187 -13.99 2.72 -4.21
C LYS A 187 -12.51 2.52 -4.52
N PHE A 188 -11.89 1.55 -3.88
CA PHE A 188 -10.54 1.09 -4.23
C PHE A 188 -10.63 -0.32 -4.81
N ASP A 189 -10.18 -0.48 -6.05
CA ASP A 189 -10.21 -1.79 -6.75
C ASP A 189 -11.60 -2.45 -6.74
N GLY A 190 -12.65 -1.65 -6.92
CA GLY A 190 -14.05 -2.10 -6.87
C GLY A 190 -14.64 -2.30 -5.47
N HIS A 191 -13.82 -2.27 -4.42
CA HIS A 191 -14.23 -2.42 -3.03
C HIS A 191 -14.73 -1.11 -2.42
N SER A 192 -15.83 -1.19 -1.67
CA SER A 192 -16.32 -0.10 -0.83
C SER A 192 -15.38 0.18 0.35
N ILE A 193 -15.55 1.32 1.01
CA ILE A 193 -14.74 1.70 2.18
C ILE A 193 -14.77 0.65 3.29
N ALA A 194 -15.93 0.05 3.57
CA ALA A 194 -16.05 -1.00 4.58
C ALA A 194 -15.32 -2.29 4.18
N GLU A 195 -15.45 -2.71 2.92
CA GLU A 195 -14.74 -3.88 2.40
C GLU A 195 -13.22 -3.66 2.39
N LEU A 196 -12.77 -2.44 2.05
CA LEU A 196 -11.36 -2.05 2.12
C LEU A 196 -10.83 -2.16 3.56
N ASP A 197 -11.59 -1.68 4.55
CA ASP A 197 -11.18 -1.78 5.96
C ASP A 197 -11.08 -3.23 6.45
N ASP A 198 -12.04 -4.08 6.05
CA ASP A 198 -11.99 -5.52 6.35
C ASP A 198 -10.77 -6.20 5.70
N MET A 199 -10.45 -5.86 4.46
CA MET A 199 -9.24 -6.36 3.78
C MET A 199 -7.96 -5.94 4.54
N ILE A 200 -7.91 -4.70 5.02
CA ILE A 200 -6.79 -4.20 5.83
C ILE A 200 -6.70 -4.96 7.15
N HIS A 201 -7.82 -5.24 7.81
CA HIS A 201 -7.85 -6.07 9.01
C HIS A 201 -7.31 -7.49 8.76
N VAL A 202 -7.70 -8.13 7.66
CA VAL A 202 -7.13 -9.43 7.26
C VAL A 202 -5.62 -9.33 7.04
N SER A 203 -5.15 -8.28 6.36
CA SER A 203 -3.72 -8.06 6.13
C SER A 203 -2.93 -7.82 7.43
N LYS A 204 -3.52 -7.17 8.43
CA LYS A 204 -2.91 -6.95 9.75
C LYS A 204 -2.85 -8.22 10.61
N ASN A 205 -3.59 -9.28 10.26
CA ASN A 205 -3.63 -10.55 11.01
C ASN A 205 -2.55 -11.55 10.60
N ARG A 206 -1.63 -11.17 9.70
CA ARG A 206 -0.44 -11.97 9.36
C ARG A 206 0.83 -11.28 9.82
N ASP A 207 1.81 -12.09 10.20
CA ASP A 207 3.17 -11.62 10.44
C ASP A 207 3.75 -11.07 9.13
N ARG A 208 4.42 -9.93 9.21
CA ARG A 208 5.03 -9.28 8.05
C ARG A 208 6.42 -8.75 8.38
N ILE A 209 7.26 -8.70 7.35
CA ILE A 209 8.55 -8.01 7.42
C ILE A 209 8.54 -6.86 6.42
N PHE A 210 8.92 -5.69 6.91
CA PHE A 210 9.08 -4.50 6.10
C PHE A 210 10.56 -4.13 5.95
N ALA A 211 10.95 -3.75 4.73
CA ALA A 211 12.12 -2.92 4.50
C ALA A 211 11.72 -1.45 4.73
N ALA A 212 12.39 -0.78 5.65
CA ALA A 212 12.07 0.57 6.05
C ALA A 212 13.20 1.54 5.64
N PHE A 213 12.84 2.59 4.91
CA PHE A 213 13.76 3.53 4.29
C PHE A 213 13.54 4.94 4.86
N LEU A 214 14.62 5.58 5.32
CA LEU A 214 14.60 7.01 5.64
C LEU A 214 14.96 7.77 4.37
N LEU A 215 13.99 8.43 3.75
CA LEU A 215 14.21 9.12 2.47
C LEU A 215 14.42 10.62 2.68
N HIS A 216 15.28 11.18 1.84
CA HIS A 216 15.58 12.60 1.77
C HIS A 216 15.86 12.98 0.31
N GLY A 217 15.85 14.28 0.02
CA GLY A 217 16.23 14.80 -1.29
C GLY A 217 17.65 14.38 -1.67
N ILE A 218 17.82 13.89 -2.90
CA ILE A 218 19.11 13.44 -3.46
C ILE A 218 19.58 14.33 -4.63
N GLY A 219 18.87 15.43 -4.92
CA GLY A 219 19.20 16.40 -5.96
C GLY A 219 18.92 15.93 -7.40
N THR A 220 18.31 14.76 -7.56
CA THR A 220 17.92 14.19 -8.86
C THR A 220 16.81 13.18 -8.65
N SER A 221 15.95 12.98 -9.64
CA SER A 221 15.06 11.83 -9.66
C SER A 221 15.84 10.52 -9.80
N ALA A 222 15.46 9.49 -9.06
CA ALA A 222 16.09 8.17 -9.13
C ALA A 222 15.12 7.01 -8.84
N ASP A 223 15.30 5.92 -9.59
CA ASP A 223 14.69 4.63 -9.33
C ASP A 223 15.54 3.82 -8.33
N VAL A 224 14.89 3.28 -7.29
CA VAL A 224 15.52 2.49 -6.24
C VAL A 224 15.02 1.06 -6.33
N HIS A 225 15.82 0.20 -6.96
CA HIS A 225 15.59 -1.24 -6.98
C HIS A 225 16.29 -1.88 -5.78
N PHE A 226 15.60 -2.79 -5.10
CA PHE A 226 16.22 -3.53 -4.01
C PHE A 226 15.83 -5.00 -4.02
N SER A 227 16.76 -5.82 -3.53
CA SER A 227 16.64 -7.28 -3.48
C SER A 227 16.99 -7.79 -2.08
N VAL A 228 16.33 -8.86 -1.66
CA VAL A 228 16.72 -9.63 -0.49
C VAL A 228 17.78 -10.66 -0.93
N CYS A 229 18.92 -10.71 -0.26
CA CYS A 229 20.03 -11.60 -0.60
C CYS A 229 20.51 -12.39 0.62
N ILE A 230 20.63 -13.71 0.49
CA ILE A 230 21.32 -14.55 1.50
C ILE A 230 22.84 -14.46 1.30
N ASN A 231 23.26 -14.38 0.04
CA ASN A 231 24.63 -14.15 -0.41
C ASN A 231 24.60 -13.52 -1.81
N GLU A 232 25.75 -13.10 -2.34
CA GLU A 232 25.85 -12.41 -3.64
C GLU A 232 25.23 -13.17 -4.83
N ASN A 233 25.16 -14.51 -4.75
CA ASN A 233 24.64 -15.35 -5.84
C ASN A 233 23.17 -15.77 -5.62
N HIS A 234 22.61 -15.51 -4.45
CA HIS A 234 21.26 -15.93 -4.09
C HIS A 234 20.45 -14.72 -3.60
N CYS A 235 19.87 -14.01 -4.56
CA CYS A 235 19.06 -12.83 -4.36
C CYS A 235 17.70 -12.95 -5.05
N THR A 236 16.68 -12.38 -4.41
CA THR A 236 15.33 -12.25 -4.97
C THR A 236 14.95 -10.77 -5.03
N LYS A 237 14.47 -10.30 -6.19
CA LYS A 237 13.93 -8.94 -6.35
C LYS A 237 12.81 -8.74 -5.34
N ALA A 238 12.95 -7.73 -4.49
CA ALA A 238 12.03 -7.46 -3.39
C ALA A 238 11.03 -6.37 -3.76
N GLY A 239 11.51 -5.29 -4.38
CA GLY A 239 10.66 -4.17 -4.74
C GLY A 239 11.38 -3.10 -5.53
N LEU A 240 10.60 -2.07 -5.85
CA LEU A 240 11.00 -0.85 -6.52
C LEU A 240 10.20 0.31 -5.92
N PHE A 241 10.85 1.42 -5.65
CA PHE A 241 10.19 2.70 -5.43
C PHE A 241 10.97 3.82 -6.13
N PHE A 242 10.33 4.97 -6.29
CA PHE A 242 10.93 6.12 -6.96
C PHE A 242 11.05 7.31 -6.01
N VAL A 243 12.17 8.01 -6.09
CA VAL A 243 12.38 9.30 -5.44
C VAL A 243 12.37 10.35 -6.54
N LEU A 244 11.39 11.24 -6.52
CA LEU A 244 11.28 12.34 -7.47
C LEU A 244 12.13 13.52 -6.97
N GLY A 245 12.95 14.12 -7.84
CA GLY A 245 13.86 15.17 -7.43
C GLY A 245 14.45 15.99 -8.57
N SER A 246 15.05 17.12 -8.26
CA SER A 246 15.80 17.96 -9.21
C SER A 246 16.82 18.85 -8.50
N ASP A 247 17.66 19.53 -9.27
CA ASP A 247 18.56 20.57 -8.79
C ASP A 247 17.81 21.81 -8.22
N LEU A 248 16.54 21.99 -8.59
CA LEU A 248 15.65 23.03 -8.09
C LEU A 248 14.79 22.58 -6.90
N GLU A 249 14.96 21.36 -6.41
CA GLU A 249 14.13 20.83 -5.32
C GLU A 249 14.35 21.61 -4.01
N MET A 250 13.29 21.78 -3.25
CA MET A 250 13.42 22.23 -1.87
C MET A 250 14.10 21.14 -1.06
N THR A 251 14.99 21.51 -0.13
CA THR A 251 15.58 20.51 0.77
C THR A 251 14.48 19.88 1.63
N TRP A 252 14.36 18.56 1.57
CA TRP A 252 13.38 17.80 2.32
C TRP A 252 13.99 16.50 2.87
N SER A 253 13.39 16.00 3.94
CA SER A 253 13.62 14.68 4.52
C SER A 253 12.32 14.26 5.18
N PHE A 254 11.92 13.02 5.00
CA PHE A 254 10.83 12.49 5.81
C PHE A 254 11.26 12.43 7.27
N ASP A 255 10.33 12.71 8.18
CA ASP A 255 10.51 12.56 9.63
C ASP A 255 10.34 11.10 10.07
N ARG A 256 9.86 10.23 9.16
CA ARG A 256 9.54 8.83 9.40
C ARG A 256 10.04 7.94 8.28
N LEU A 257 9.97 6.63 8.51
CA LEU A 257 10.42 5.62 7.57
C LEU A 257 9.30 5.26 6.58
N TYR A 258 9.62 5.34 5.29
CA TYR A 258 8.86 4.66 4.25
C TYR A 258 8.99 3.15 4.42
N LYS A 259 7.91 2.39 4.27
CA LYS A 259 7.88 0.95 4.57
C LYS A 259 7.48 0.22 3.30
N TYR A 260 8.18 -0.86 3.00
CA TYR A 260 7.86 -1.72 1.88
C TYR A 260 7.75 -3.16 2.36
N ASP A 261 6.62 -3.82 2.10
CA ASP A 261 6.41 -5.21 2.50
C ASP A 261 7.32 -6.13 1.67
N ILE A 262 8.26 -6.80 2.33
CA ILE A 262 9.20 -7.75 1.72
C ILE A 262 8.89 -9.20 2.09
N THR A 263 7.76 -9.46 2.76
CA THR A 263 7.38 -10.79 3.27
C THR A 263 7.43 -11.85 2.16
N HIS A 264 6.86 -11.56 0.99
CA HIS A 264 6.89 -12.47 -0.16
C HIS A 264 8.33 -12.76 -0.66
N ALA A 265 9.23 -11.78 -0.63
CA ALA A 265 10.62 -11.97 -1.06
C ALA A 265 11.39 -12.88 -0.09
N ILE A 266 11.10 -12.78 1.21
CA ILE A 266 11.65 -13.63 2.27
C ILE A 266 11.15 -15.08 2.10
N GLU A 267 9.84 -15.26 1.97
CA GLU A 267 9.21 -16.57 1.78
C GLU A 267 9.72 -17.26 0.51
N LYS A 268 9.88 -16.51 -0.59
CA LYS A 268 10.41 -17.03 -1.86
C LYS A 268 11.85 -17.53 -1.76
N LEU A 269 12.65 -16.99 -0.83
CA LEU A 269 13.99 -17.47 -0.52
C LEU A 269 13.99 -18.69 0.41
N GLY A 270 12.81 -19.15 0.87
CA GLY A 270 12.66 -20.24 1.82
C GLY A 270 13.10 -19.90 3.24
N LEU A 271 13.15 -18.60 3.56
CA LEU A 271 13.49 -18.09 4.89
C LEU A 271 12.24 -18.00 5.76
N HIS A 272 12.42 -18.18 7.06
CA HIS A 272 11.37 -17.94 8.05
C HIS A 272 11.38 -16.47 8.48
N LEU A 273 10.21 -15.90 8.79
CA LEU A 273 10.13 -14.48 9.17
C LEU A 273 10.91 -14.19 10.47
N GLU A 274 10.97 -15.17 11.37
CA GLU A 274 11.70 -15.10 12.62
C GLU A 274 13.22 -15.15 12.44
N ASP A 275 13.71 -15.49 11.24
CA ASP A 275 15.15 -15.49 10.96
C ASP A 275 15.76 -14.09 11.10
N VAL A 276 14.96 -13.01 10.97
CA VAL A 276 15.39 -11.62 11.21
C VAL A 276 15.99 -11.41 12.60
N PHE A 277 15.58 -12.19 13.60
CA PHE A 277 16.08 -12.08 14.97
C PHE A 277 17.43 -12.78 15.20
N LYS A 278 17.93 -13.54 14.23
CA LYS A 278 19.20 -14.26 14.34
C LYS A 278 20.34 -13.30 14.03
N ALA A 279 21.21 -13.07 15.02
CA ALA A 279 22.35 -12.13 14.92
C ALA A 279 23.41 -12.51 13.86
N GLN A 280 23.39 -13.74 13.37
CA GLN A 280 24.17 -14.16 12.21
C GLN A 280 23.29 -13.92 10.99
N GLU A 281 23.57 -12.84 10.25
CA GLU A 281 22.75 -12.35 9.14
C GLU A 281 22.25 -13.49 8.24
N PRO A 282 20.95 -13.85 8.28
CA PRO A 282 20.42 -14.85 7.37
C PRO A 282 20.27 -14.26 5.96
N PHE A 283 20.13 -12.93 5.85
CA PHE A 283 20.05 -12.18 4.61
C PHE A 283 20.29 -10.68 4.84
N TYR A 284 20.59 -9.94 3.76
CA TYR A 284 20.74 -8.49 3.73
C TYR A 284 19.97 -7.89 2.54
N LEU A 285 19.75 -6.58 2.55
CA LEU A 285 19.14 -5.83 1.45
C LEU A 285 20.22 -5.26 0.54
N LYS A 286 20.17 -5.62 -0.74
CA LYS A 286 21.04 -5.07 -1.79
C LYS A 286 20.29 -3.99 -2.57
N LEU A 287 20.83 -2.77 -2.53
CA LEU A 287 20.28 -1.59 -3.18
C LEU A 287 20.98 -1.32 -4.52
N ASN A 288 20.19 -0.99 -5.53
CA ASN A 288 20.65 -0.45 -6.80
C ASN A 288 19.86 0.83 -7.08
N ILE A 289 20.54 1.97 -6.96
CA ILE A 289 19.96 3.30 -7.14
C ILE A 289 20.42 3.82 -8.49
N VAL A 290 19.50 4.14 -9.38
CA VAL A 290 19.83 4.67 -10.70
C VAL A 290 19.08 5.98 -10.92
N ALA A 291 19.81 7.05 -11.21
CA ALA A 291 19.21 8.34 -11.55
C ALA A 291 18.50 8.25 -12.92
N VAL A 292 17.53 9.13 -13.15
CA VAL A 292 16.76 9.19 -14.41
C VAL A 292 17.67 9.36 -15.64
N ASN A 293 18.80 10.06 -15.50
CA ASN A 293 19.82 10.19 -16.57
C ASN A 293 20.63 8.89 -16.84
N GLY A 294 20.36 7.82 -16.10
CA GLY A 294 20.98 6.51 -16.22
C GLY A 294 22.25 6.30 -15.40
N THR A 295 22.71 7.30 -14.66
CA THR A 295 23.88 7.15 -13.78
C THR A 295 23.54 6.34 -12.52
N THR A 296 24.36 5.35 -12.20
CA THR A 296 24.24 4.60 -10.95
C THR A 296 24.77 5.44 -9.80
N LEU A 297 23.94 5.63 -8.78
CA LEU A 297 24.32 6.36 -7.57
C LEU A 297 24.89 5.39 -6.52
N PRO A 298 25.82 5.85 -5.66
CA PRO A 298 26.30 5.06 -4.53
C PRO A 298 25.14 4.61 -3.63
N SER A 299 25.21 3.41 -3.06
CA SER A 299 24.21 2.95 -2.08
C SER A 299 24.14 3.85 -0.84
N SER A 300 25.22 4.57 -0.53
CA SER A 300 25.29 5.56 0.54
C SER A 300 24.55 6.87 0.24
N SER A 301 23.99 7.03 -0.96
CA SER A 301 23.12 8.17 -1.30
C SER A 301 21.81 8.16 -0.52
N LEU A 302 21.42 7.00 0.03
CA LEU A 302 20.33 6.87 0.99
C LEU A 302 20.87 6.19 2.27
N PRO A 303 20.30 6.49 3.44
CA PRO A 303 20.57 5.75 4.67
C PRO A 303 20.31 4.25 4.49
N ALA A 304 21.07 3.44 5.22
CA ALA A 304 20.87 1.99 5.21
C ALA A 304 19.44 1.64 5.66
N PRO A 305 18.74 0.73 4.95
CA PRO A 305 17.39 0.35 5.29
C PRO A 305 17.35 -0.45 6.59
N THR A 306 16.27 -0.28 7.34
CA THR A 306 16.00 -1.04 8.57
C THR A 306 14.98 -2.13 8.30
N LEU A 307 15.17 -3.31 8.87
CA LEU A 307 14.15 -4.37 8.85
C LEU A 307 13.20 -4.19 10.02
N ILE A 308 11.90 -4.18 9.75
CA ILE A 308 10.85 -4.10 10.75
C ILE A 308 10.02 -5.37 10.70
N TYR A 309 10.08 -6.17 11.76
CA TYR A 309 9.14 -7.27 11.97
C TYR A 309 7.86 -6.71 12.61
N GLN A 310 6.72 -6.91 11.95
CA GLN A 310 5.41 -6.55 12.46
C GLN A 310 4.63 -7.84 12.74
N PRO A 311 4.38 -8.17 14.01
CA PRO A 311 3.57 -9.34 14.34
C PRO A 311 2.12 -9.15 13.90
N ALA A 312 1.46 -10.27 13.63
CA ALA A 312 0.01 -10.30 13.46
C ALA A 312 -0.70 -9.62 14.64
N ALA A 313 -1.68 -8.76 14.34
CA ALA A 313 -2.56 -8.20 15.36
C ALA A 313 -3.36 -9.34 16.03
N PRO A 314 -3.56 -9.32 17.35
CA PRO A 314 -4.39 -10.31 18.02
C PRO A 314 -5.82 -10.24 17.48
N GLY A 315 -6.35 -11.37 16.99
CA GLY A 315 -7.74 -11.45 16.54
C GLY A 315 -8.72 -11.05 17.66
N VAL A 316 -9.65 -10.14 17.36
CA VAL A 316 -10.68 -9.70 18.31
C VAL A 316 -11.90 -10.61 18.18
N ARG A 317 -12.36 -11.18 19.30
CA ARG A 317 -13.64 -11.90 19.37
C ARG A 317 -14.79 -10.90 19.53
N LYS A 318 -15.62 -10.76 18.51
CA LYS A 318 -16.75 -9.82 18.49
C LYS A 318 -18.05 -10.50 18.92
N ASN A 319 -19.05 -9.69 19.28
CA ASN A 319 -20.40 -10.21 19.49
C ASN A 319 -20.98 -10.62 18.12
N VAL A 320 -21.57 -11.82 18.03
CA VAL A 320 -22.13 -12.37 16.78
C VAL A 320 -23.22 -11.47 16.19
N ASP A 321 -23.99 -10.77 17.03
CA ASP A 321 -25.06 -9.86 16.60
C ASP A 321 -24.54 -8.52 16.07
N SER A 322 -23.24 -8.23 16.28
CA SER A 322 -22.58 -7.00 15.82
C SER A 322 -21.68 -7.19 14.59
N LEU A 323 -21.65 -8.40 14.02
CA LEU A 323 -20.78 -8.69 12.87
C LEU A 323 -21.27 -7.97 11.60
N THR A 324 -20.33 -7.42 10.84
CA THR A 324 -20.64 -6.83 9.52
C THR A 324 -20.93 -7.95 8.49
N PRO A 325 -21.64 -7.65 7.40
CA PRO A 325 -21.87 -8.64 6.33
C PRO A 325 -20.58 -9.23 5.75
N SER A 326 -19.52 -8.43 5.69
CA SER A 326 -18.22 -8.84 5.19
C SER A 326 -17.46 -9.70 6.19
N GLU A 327 -17.49 -9.39 7.50
CA GLU A 327 -16.97 -10.27 8.55
C GLU A 327 -17.68 -11.63 8.55
N ILE A 328 -19.02 -11.64 8.39
CA ILE A 328 -19.80 -12.88 8.26
C ILE A 328 -19.34 -13.68 7.05
N LYS A 329 -19.13 -13.03 5.91
CA LYS A 329 -18.65 -13.69 4.69
C LYS A 329 -17.24 -14.25 4.89
N ASN A 330 -16.31 -13.45 5.42
CA ASN A 330 -14.94 -13.85 5.71
C ASN A 330 -14.89 -15.06 6.66
N LEU A 331 -15.65 -15.04 7.76
CA LEU A 331 -15.75 -16.16 8.70
C LEU A 331 -16.32 -17.43 8.05
N ARG A 332 -17.33 -17.30 7.18
CA ARG A 332 -17.91 -18.43 6.43
C ARG A 332 -16.92 -19.03 5.46
N ASP A 333 -16.21 -18.18 4.71
CA ASP A 333 -15.22 -18.61 3.73
C ASP A 333 -14.03 -19.28 4.42
N ALA A 334 -13.53 -18.70 5.51
CA ALA A 334 -12.46 -19.30 6.32
C ALA A 334 -12.89 -20.64 6.94
N LEU A 335 -14.10 -20.73 7.51
CA LEU A 335 -14.60 -21.98 8.07
C LEU A 335 -14.78 -23.06 7.01
N ARG A 336 -15.24 -22.71 5.80
CA ARG A 336 -15.33 -23.64 4.67
C ARG A 336 -13.95 -24.23 4.35
N LEU A 337 -12.91 -23.39 4.29
CA LEU A 337 -11.55 -23.84 4.04
C LEU A 337 -11.01 -24.73 5.18
N VAL A 338 -11.28 -24.39 6.44
CA VAL A 338 -10.93 -25.25 7.59
C VAL A 338 -11.64 -26.61 7.52
N GLN A 339 -12.87 -26.65 7.01
CA GLN A 339 -13.62 -27.90 6.80
C GLN A 339 -13.07 -28.74 5.65
N GLU A 340 -12.49 -28.11 4.63
CA GLU A 340 -11.83 -28.76 3.49
C GLU A 340 -10.41 -29.22 3.84
N ASP A 341 -9.75 -28.61 4.84
CA ASP A 341 -8.41 -28.98 5.30
C ASP A 341 -8.41 -30.39 5.93
N THR A 342 -7.63 -31.30 5.32
CA THR A 342 -7.43 -32.67 5.82
C THR A 342 -6.21 -32.83 6.73
N SER A 343 -5.48 -31.74 6.99
CA SER A 343 -4.31 -31.72 7.87
C SER A 343 -4.71 -31.90 9.35
N PRO A 344 -3.74 -32.08 10.26
CA PRO A 344 -3.99 -32.06 11.70
C PRO A 344 -4.61 -30.76 12.23
N HIS A 345 -4.63 -29.69 11.43
CA HIS A 345 -5.26 -28.41 11.75
C HIS A 345 -6.66 -28.25 11.14
N GLY A 346 -7.15 -29.25 10.42
CA GLY A 346 -8.48 -29.24 9.80
C GLY A 346 -9.61 -29.45 10.80
N PHE A 347 -10.83 -29.13 10.37
CA PHE A 347 -12.03 -29.16 11.22
C PHE A 347 -12.24 -30.52 11.90
N GLN A 348 -12.05 -31.61 11.17
CA GLN A 348 -12.23 -32.98 11.70
C GLN A 348 -11.20 -33.31 12.79
N ALA A 349 -9.94 -32.92 12.58
CA ALA A 349 -8.88 -33.16 13.54
C ALA A 349 -9.11 -32.36 14.82
N ILE A 350 -9.55 -31.10 14.71
CA ILE A 350 -9.88 -30.25 15.87
C ILE A 350 -11.12 -30.80 16.59
N ALA A 351 -12.19 -31.14 15.87
CA ALA A 351 -13.42 -31.68 16.46
C ALA A 351 -13.18 -32.95 17.29
N ALA A 352 -12.22 -33.79 16.89
CA ALA A 352 -11.84 -35.01 17.60
C ALA A 352 -11.33 -34.75 19.04
N TYR A 353 -10.76 -33.57 19.32
CA TYR A 353 -10.27 -33.22 20.67
C TYR A 353 -11.41 -33.23 21.69
N HIS A 354 -12.63 -32.84 21.30
CA HIS A 354 -13.75 -32.77 22.23
C HIS A 354 -14.41 -34.13 22.47
N GLY A 355 -14.49 -35.00 21.47
CA GLY A 355 -15.36 -36.17 21.54
C GLY A 355 -14.84 -37.38 20.79
N LEU A 356 -15.39 -37.61 19.60
CA LEU A 356 -15.07 -38.74 18.75
C LEU A 356 -14.39 -38.26 17.46
N PRO A 357 -13.36 -38.97 16.96
CA PRO A 357 -12.73 -40.14 17.58
C PRO A 357 -11.98 -39.80 18.88
N PRO A 358 -12.00 -40.69 19.90
CA PRO A 358 -11.45 -40.39 21.21
C PRO A 358 -9.91 -40.41 21.17
N LEU A 359 -9.29 -39.34 21.66
CA LEU A 359 -7.82 -39.17 21.63
C LEU A 359 -7.13 -39.54 22.95
N CYS A 360 -7.89 -39.68 24.04
CA CYS A 360 -7.34 -39.95 25.38
C CYS A 360 -7.54 -41.40 25.80
N LYS A 361 -6.73 -41.84 26.76
CA LYS A 361 -6.84 -43.15 27.39
C LYS A 361 -7.06 -43.01 28.90
N SER A 362 -7.70 -44.01 29.50
CA SER A 362 -7.82 -44.16 30.94
C SER A 362 -6.44 -44.28 31.60
N ALA A 363 -6.36 -44.04 32.92
CA ALA A 363 -5.10 -44.08 33.66
C ALA A 363 -4.38 -45.45 33.61
N ASP A 364 -5.14 -46.53 33.41
CA ASP A 364 -4.64 -47.89 33.19
C ASP A 364 -4.35 -48.20 31.71
N GLY A 365 -4.61 -47.27 30.80
CA GLY A 365 -4.33 -47.35 29.36
C GLY A 365 -5.26 -48.28 28.57
N THR A 366 -6.28 -48.87 29.21
CA THR A 366 -7.10 -49.94 28.64
C THR A 366 -8.29 -49.43 27.83
N THR A 367 -8.83 -48.26 28.19
CA THR A 367 -10.07 -47.73 27.63
C THR A 367 -9.81 -46.40 26.94
N THR A 368 -10.31 -46.24 25.72
CA THR A 368 -10.32 -44.96 25.00
C THR A 368 -11.45 -44.08 25.50
N LEU A 369 -11.17 -42.81 25.75
CA LEU A 369 -12.12 -41.84 26.29
C LEU A 369 -11.94 -40.47 25.64
N ALA A 370 -13.01 -39.67 25.67
CA ALA A 370 -12.97 -38.29 25.19
C ALA A 370 -12.06 -37.45 26.09
N CYS A 371 -11.27 -36.56 25.50
CA CYS A 371 -10.33 -35.71 26.25
C CYS A 371 -10.99 -34.49 26.92
N CYS A 372 -12.26 -34.22 26.63
CA CYS A 372 -12.94 -33.02 27.07
C CYS A 372 -13.09 -32.96 28.60
N ALA A 373 -12.72 -31.83 29.18
CA ALA A 373 -12.86 -31.62 30.62
C ALA A 373 -14.26 -31.10 30.95
N HIS A 374 -15.19 -31.98 31.35
CA HIS A 374 -16.53 -31.63 31.82
C HIS A 374 -16.73 -32.04 33.29
N GLY A 375 -17.50 -31.25 34.05
CA GLY A 375 -17.75 -31.51 35.48
C GLY A 375 -16.53 -31.34 36.40
N MET A 376 -15.47 -30.67 35.93
CA MET A 376 -14.20 -30.49 36.65
C MET A 376 -13.82 -28.99 36.71
N PRO A 377 -13.05 -28.54 37.73
CA PRO A 377 -12.56 -27.16 37.80
C PRO A 377 -11.70 -26.72 36.61
N THR A 378 -11.12 -27.67 35.87
CA THR A 378 -10.36 -27.42 34.65
C THR A 378 -11.22 -27.14 33.42
N PHE A 379 -12.56 -27.27 33.51
CA PHE A 379 -13.51 -27.02 32.42
C PHE A 379 -13.25 -25.73 31.62
N PRO A 380 -13.15 -24.53 32.24
CA PRO A 380 -12.97 -23.30 31.48
C PRO A 380 -11.58 -23.21 30.82
N HIS A 381 -10.57 -23.84 31.42
CA HIS A 381 -9.20 -23.85 30.89
C HIS A 381 -9.13 -24.68 29.60
N TRP A 382 -9.73 -25.88 29.64
CA TRP A 382 -9.75 -26.79 28.49
C TRP A 382 -10.53 -26.18 27.32
N HIS A 383 -11.71 -25.61 27.58
CA HIS A 383 -12.55 -25.03 26.52
C HIS A 383 -11.95 -23.73 25.95
N ARG A 384 -11.23 -22.94 26.76
CA ARG A 384 -10.48 -21.78 26.24
C ARG A 384 -9.44 -22.23 25.20
N LEU A 385 -8.64 -23.26 25.52
CA LEU A 385 -7.66 -23.81 24.58
C LEU A 385 -8.33 -24.42 23.34
N TYR A 386 -9.45 -25.13 23.51
CA TYR A 386 -10.18 -25.75 22.41
C TYR A 386 -10.70 -24.71 21.40
N VAL A 387 -11.29 -23.61 21.89
CA VAL A 387 -11.74 -22.51 21.01
C VAL A 387 -10.55 -21.80 20.36
N THR A 388 -9.47 -21.55 21.11
CA THR A 388 -8.25 -20.97 20.53
C THR A 388 -7.67 -21.86 19.43
N GLN A 389 -7.72 -23.19 19.56
CA GLN A 389 -7.24 -24.10 18.52
C GLN A 389 -8.04 -23.97 17.21
N LEU A 390 -9.36 -23.83 17.28
CA LEU A 390 -10.20 -23.56 16.11
C LEU A 390 -9.91 -22.16 15.53
N GLU A 391 -9.83 -21.15 16.38
CA GLU A 391 -9.55 -19.77 16.00
C GLU A 391 -8.22 -19.63 15.24
N GLN A 392 -7.16 -20.30 15.70
CA GLN A 392 -5.87 -20.32 15.00
C GLN A 392 -5.97 -20.97 13.61
N SER A 393 -6.78 -22.01 13.45
CA SER A 393 -7.02 -22.62 12.14
C SER A 393 -7.82 -21.69 11.22
N LEU A 394 -8.83 -21.01 11.75
CA LEU A 394 -9.60 -20.00 10.99
C LEU A 394 -8.70 -18.86 10.51
N ILE A 395 -7.82 -18.33 11.38
CA ILE A 395 -6.86 -17.28 11.02
C ILE A 395 -5.92 -17.76 9.91
N LYS A 396 -5.38 -18.98 10.02
CA LYS A 396 -4.53 -19.58 8.97
C LYS A 396 -5.24 -19.67 7.61
N HIS A 397 -6.57 -19.77 7.62
CA HIS A 397 -7.41 -19.81 6.42
C HIS A 397 -8.07 -18.45 6.10
N GLY A 398 -7.51 -17.35 6.62
CA GLY A 398 -7.87 -15.99 6.21
C GLY A 398 -8.93 -15.31 7.08
N ALA A 399 -9.29 -15.85 8.25
CA ALA A 399 -10.24 -15.19 9.14
C ALA A 399 -9.68 -13.87 9.73
N ALA A 400 -10.45 -12.80 9.59
CA ALA A 400 -10.16 -11.46 10.11
C ALA A 400 -10.54 -11.30 11.60
N THR A 401 -11.57 -12.04 12.02
CA THR A 401 -12.21 -11.90 13.34
C THR A 401 -12.06 -13.19 14.13
N GLY A 402 -11.80 -13.08 15.44
CA GLY A 402 -11.73 -14.21 16.35
C GLY A 402 -13.11 -14.77 16.70
N VAL A 403 -13.14 -16.00 17.27
CA VAL A 403 -14.38 -16.73 17.65
C VAL A 403 -14.46 -17.02 19.14
#